data_AF-A0A2Z3GK89-F1
#
_entry.id   AF-A0A2Z3GK89-F1
#
_cell.length_a   1.000
_cell.length_b   1.000
_cell.length_c   1.000
_cell.angle_alpha   90.00
_cell.angle_beta   90.00
_cell.angle_gamma   90.00
#
_symmetry.space_group_name_H-M   'P 1'
#
loop_
_entity.id
_entity.type
_entity.pdbx_description
1 polymer ?
#
loop_
_entity_poly.entity_id
_entity_poly.type
_entity_poly.pdbx_seq_one_letter_code
_entity_poly.pdbx_strand_id
1 'polypeptide(L)'
;MDTIRFSLMPHLAKPVNLPPADAAKLQAIVKKGTHKSRKIARARALLAMSSGKSAAAVQAEGGISTTQYYRLKGRYLAGGLAQALEERPRSGQPPKVTPALEARITSLACSELPTGAARWTLSLLNETLVSLDYGPAVSKETIRQVLKKATSSPG
;
A
#
# COMPACT_ATOMS: atom_id res chain seq x y z
N MET A 1 -13.34 -6.45 -20.06
CA MET A 1 -14.29 -5.32 -20.07
C MET A 1 -14.64 -5.04 -18.62
N ASP A 2 -13.72 -4.41 -17.90
CA ASP A 2 -13.86 -4.18 -16.46
C ASP A 2 -14.41 -2.77 -16.23
N THR A 3 -15.73 -2.70 -16.23
CA THR A 3 -16.47 -1.51 -15.82
C THR A 3 -16.20 -1.29 -14.34
N ILE A 4 -15.25 -0.40 -14.04
CA ILE A 4 -15.01 0.14 -12.71
C ILE A 4 -16.36 0.60 -12.17
N ARG A 5 -16.89 -0.13 -11.18
CA ARG A 5 -17.98 0.32 -10.32
C ARG A 5 -17.56 1.66 -9.72
N PHE A 6 -17.98 2.75 -10.34
CA PHE A 6 -18.17 4.02 -9.68
C PHE A 6 -19.20 3.77 -8.58
N SER A 7 -18.73 3.37 -7.41
CA SER A 7 -19.52 3.36 -6.19
C SER A 7 -20.22 4.71 -6.13
N LEU A 8 -21.55 4.68 -6.18
CA LEU A 8 -22.44 5.80 -5.94
C LEU A 8 -22.01 6.42 -4.60
N MET A 9 -21.17 7.44 -4.65
CA MET A 9 -20.78 8.17 -3.44
C MET A 9 -22.00 9.02 -3.11
N PRO A 10 -22.67 8.83 -1.96
CA PRO A 10 -23.76 9.71 -1.58
C PRO A 10 -23.19 11.13 -1.62
N HIS A 11 -23.85 12.02 -2.35
CA HIS A 11 -23.50 13.44 -2.35
C HIS A 11 -23.51 13.86 -0.88
N LEU A 12 -22.32 13.99 -0.29
CA LEU A 12 -22.17 14.32 1.13
C LEU A 12 -22.68 15.75 1.28
N ALA A 13 -23.99 15.90 1.52
CA ALA A 13 -24.64 17.19 1.68
C ALA A 13 -24.13 17.91 2.94
N LYS A 14 -23.57 17.14 3.89
CA LYS A 14 -23.01 17.69 5.12
C LYS A 14 -21.85 18.66 4.82
N PRO A 15 -21.90 19.90 5.31
CA PRO A 15 -20.78 20.83 5.18
C PRO A 15 -19.57 20.36 5.99
N VAL A 16 -18.38 20.79 5.58
CA VAL A 16 -17.16 20.56 6.36
C VAL A 16 -17.06 21.65 7.42
N ASN A 17 -17.34 21.31 8.68
CA ASN A 17 -17.09 22.21 9.80
C ASN A 17 -15.72 21.90 10.41
N LEU A 18 -14.83 22.89 10.46
CA LEU A 18 -13.52 22.77 11.08
C LEU A 18 -13.57 23.38 12.48
N PRO A 19 -13.39 22.59 13.56
CA PRO A 19 -13.12 23.15 14.87
C PRO A 19 -11.89 24.08 14.83
N PRO A 20 -11.82 25.11 15.69
CA PRO A 20 -10.69 26.05 15.71
C PRO A 20 -9.32 25.37 15.80
N ALA A 21 -9.24 24.27 16.56
CA ALA A 21 -8.02 23.47 16.68
C ALA A 21 -7.58 22.83 15.36
N ASP A 22 -8.52 22.35 14.54
CA ASP A 22 -8.22 21.74 13.24
C ASP A 22 -7.88 22.81 12.21
N ALA A 23 -8.60 23.94 12.20
CA ALA A 23 -8.28 25.09 11.37
C ALA A 23 -6.85 25.60 11.64
N ALA A 24 -6.46 25.74 12.91
CA ALA A 24 -5.11 26.16 13.30
C ALA A 24 -4.03 25.18 12.81
N LYS A 25 -4.25 23.86 12.95
CA LYS A 25 -3.32 22.83 12.45
C LYS A 25 -3.17 22.88 10.93
N LEU A 26 -4.28 23.05 10.21
CA LEU A 26 -4.30 23.14 8.75
C LEU A 26 -3.56 24.40 8.28
N GLN A 27 -3.80 25.54 8.91
CA GLN A 27 -3.08 26.79 8.63
C GLN A 27 -1.58 26.65 8.90
N ALA A 28 -1.18 25.99 10.00
CA ALA A 28 0.22 25.74 10.30
C ALA A 28 0.90 24.87 9.22
N ILE A 29 0.22 23.83 8.72
CA ILE A 29 0.73 22.99 7.62
C ILE A 29 0.96 23.81 6.35
N VAL A 30 -0.01 24.66 5.98
CA VAL A 30 0.07 25.50 4.78
C VAL A 30 1.17 26.55 4.92
N LYS A 31 1.24 27.23 6.08
CA LYS A 31 2.22 28.28 6.35
C LYS A 31 3.65 27.74 6.41
N LYS A 32 3.86 26.57 7.02
CA LYS A 32 5.20 25.97 7.14
C LYS A 32 5.76 25.54 5.79
N GLY A 33 4.92 25.01 4.89
CA GLY A 33 5.34 24.65 3.53
C GLY A 33 6.30 23.45 3.39
N THR A 34 6.80 22.88 4.48
CA THR A 34 7.78 21.76 4.46
C THR A 34 7.15 20.37 4.44
N HIS A 35 5.82 20.28 4.40
CA HIS A 35 5.12 18.99 4.34
C HIS A 35 5.07 18.44 2.91
N LYS A 36 4.78 17.15 2.75
CA LYS A 36 4.54 16.56 1.41
C LYS A 36 3.49 17.38 0.66
N SER A 37 3.74 17.65 -0.63
CA SER A 37 2.84 18.44 -1.48
C SER A 37 1.38 18.01 -1.38
N ARG A 38 1.10 16.70 -1.40
CA ARG A 38 -0.27 16.16 -1.23
C ARG A 38 -0.92 16.53 0.12
N LYS A 39 -0.15 16.62 1.21
CA LYS A 39 -0.67 17.03 2.54
C LYS A 39 -1.01 18.52 2.56
N ILE A 40 -0.17 19.36 1.94
CA ILE A 40 -0.42 20.80 1.81
C ILE A 40 -1.66 21.05 0.94
N ALA A 41 -1.77 20.37 -0.21
CA ALA A 41 -2.92 20.44 -1.10
C ALA A 41 -4.24 20.09 -0.39
N ARG A 42 -4.26 18.98 0.36
CA ARG A 42 -5.41 18.58 1.17
C ARG A 42 -5.73 19.61 2.24
N ALA A 43 -4.71 20.22 2.85
CA ALA A 43 -4.93 21.21 3.89
C ALA A 43 -5.58 22.49 3.35
N ARG A 44 -5.10 22.99 2.20
CA ARG A 44 -5.73 24.12 1.47
C ARG A 44 -7.17 23.80 1.09
N ALA A 45 -7.41 22.61 0.54
CA ALA A 45 -8.75 22.19 0.16
C ALA A 45 -9.72 22.13 1.35
N LEU A 46 -9.31 21.61 2.51
CA LEU A 46 -10.17 21.56 3.70
C LEU A 46 -10.51 22.96 4.25
N LEU A 47 -9.53 23.87 4.27
CA LEU A 47 -9.76 25.27 4.66
C LEU A 47 -10.74 25.96 3.69
N ALA A 48 -10.60 25.72 2.39
CA ALA A 48 -11.50 26.24 1.37
C ALA A 48 -12.92 25.64 1.49
N MET A 49 -13.03 24.35 1.81
CA MET A 49 -14.34 23.71 2.05
C MET A 49 -15.05 24.33 3.26
N SER A 50 -14.33 24.60 4.34
CA SER A 50 -14.94 25.17 5.56
C SER A 50 -15.31 26.64 5.41
N SER A 51 -14.65 27.38 4.52
CA SER A 51 -15.02 28.76 4.19
C SER A 51 -16.22 28.85 3.23
N GLY A 52 -16.89 27.74 2.93
CA GLY A 52 -18.07 27.72 2.08
C GLY A 52 -17.80 27.94 0.59
N LYS A 53 -16.54 27.81 0.12
CA LYS A 53 -16.22 27.95 -1.31
C LYS A 53 -16.90 26.84 -2.12
N SER A 54 -17.22 27.15 -3.38
CA SER A 54 -17.78 26.16 -4.31
C SER A 54 -16.81 24.99 -4.53
N ALA A 55 -17.33 23.82 -4.89
CA ALA A 55 -16.50 22.66 -5.16
C ALA A 55 -15.42 22.95 -6.22
N ALA A 56 -15.78 23.68 -7.29
CA ALA A 56 -14.84 24.09 -8.34
C ALA A 56 -13.71 24.98 -7.80
N ALA A 57 -14.02 25.95 -6.95
CA ALA A 57 -13.00 26.80 -6.32
C ALA A 57 -12.06 26.01 -5.40
N VAL A 58 -12.61 25.10 -4.59
CA VAL A 58 -11.83 24.20 -3.74
C VAL A 58 -10.89 23.32 -4.58
N GLN A 59 -11.38 22.79 -5.69
CA GLN A 59 -10.60 21.94 -6.60
C GLN A 59 -9.43 22.71 -7.22
N ALA A 60 -9.67 23.94 -7.68
CA ALA A 60 -8.63 24.80 -8.22
C ALA A 60 -7.57 25.16 -7.17
N GLU A 61 -7.99 25.59 -5.97
CA GLU A 61 -7.08 26.00 -4.89
C GLU A 61 -6.27 24.83 -4.32
N GLY A 62 -6.89 23.65 -4.22
CA GLY A 62 -6.23 22.43 -3.77
C GLY A 62 -5.43 21.73 -4.86
N GLY A 63 -5.61 22.07 -6.14
CA GLY A 63 -5.07 21.29 -7.27
C GLY A 63 -5.56 19.83 -7.25
N ILE A 64 -6.83 19.61 -6.90
CA ILE A 64 -7.40 18.27 -6.72
C ILE A 64 -8.56 18.00 -7.68
N SER A 65 -8.68 16.75 -8.14
CA SER A 65 -9.81 16.31 -8.97
C SER A 65 -11.11 16.18 -8.17
N THR A 66 -12.24 16.10 -8.87
CA THR A 66 -13.58 15.91 -8.28
C THR A 66 -13.63 14.68 -7.36
N THR A 67 -13.04 13.57 -7.80
CA THR A 67 -12.95 12.35 -6.98
C THR A 67 -12.16 12.57 -5.70
N GLN A 68 -11.04 13.31 -5.78
CA GLN A 68 -10.22 13.62 -4.62
C GLN A 68 -10.93 14.57 -3.65
N TYR A 69 -11.71 15.54 -4.17
CA TYR A 69 -12.57 16.42 -3.39
C TYR A 69 -13.55 15.61 -2.52
N TYR A 70 -14.34 14.72 -3.12
CA TYR A 70 -15.34 13.93 -2.38
C TYR A 70 -14.70 12.94 -1.41
N ARG A 71 -13.57 12.31 -1.79
CA ARG A 71 -12.83 11.41 -0.90
C ARG A 71 -12.24 12.15 0.30
N LEU A 72 -11.68 13.34 0.08
CA LEU A 72 -11.13 14.16 1.16
C LEU A 72 -12.24 14.59 2.12
N LYS A 73 -13.34 15.13 1.60
CA LYS A 73 -14.53 15.50 2.36
C LYS A 73 -15.06 14.32 3.19
N GLY A 74 -15.26 13.17 2.57
CA GLY A 74 -15.74 11.96 3.24
C GLY A 74 -14.80 11.47 4.34
N ARG A 75 -13.48 11.46 4.10
CA ARG A 75 -12.49 11.06 5.12
C ARG A 75 -12.52 11.98 6.33
N TYR A 76 -12.62 13.28 6.12
CA TYR A 76 -12.71 14.23 7.22
C TYR A 76 -14.00 14.03 8.02
N LEU A 77 -15.16 13.91 7.35
CA LEU A 77 -16.43 13.70 8.03
C LEU A 77 -16.51 12.36 8.77
N ALA A 78 -15.82 11.32 8.28
CA ALA A 78 -15.84 9.98 8.89
C ALA A 78 -14.82 9.79 10.01
N GLY A 79 -13.67 10.48 9.96
CA GLY A 79 -12.56 10.19 10.88
C GLY A 79 -11.64 11.38 11.17
N GLY A 80 -12.10 12.59 10.88
CA GLY A 80 -11.41 13.83 11.23
C GLY A 80 -10.09 14.07 10.48
N LEU A 81 -9.30 14.99 11.05
CA LEU A 81 -8.10 15.52 10.42
C LEU A 81 -7.04 14.46 10.08
N ALA A 82 -6.79 13.52 10.99
CA ALA A 82 -5.79 12.48 10.80
C ALA A 82 -6.12 11.58 9.59
N GLN A 83 -7.37 11.12 9.47
CA GLN A 83 -7.79 10.32 8.33
C GLN A 83 -7.81 11.10 7.01
N ALA A 84 -8.11 12.40 7.07
CA ALA A 84 -8.18 13.26 5.90
C ALA A 84 -6.78 13.56 5.34
N LEU A 85 -5.81 13.84 6.21
CA LEU A 85 -4.48 14.29 5.79
C LEU A 85 -3.51 13.16 5.49
N GLU A 86 -3.56 12.06 6.24
CA GLU A 86 -2.54 11.01 6.12
C GLU A 86 -2.78 10.08 4.93
N GLU A 87 -1.68 9.55 4.40
CA GLU A 87 -1.73 8.47 3.42
C GLU A 87 -1.94 7.15 4.15
N ARG A 88 -2.93 6.37 3.69
CA ARG A 88 -3.05 4.99 4.14
C ARG A 88 -1.84 4.20 3.62
N PRO A 89 -1.30 3.26 4.41
CA PRO A 89 -0.31 2.31 3.93
C PRO A 89 -0.82 1.67 2.63
N ARG A 90 0.04 1.61 1.62
CA ARG A 90 -0.27 0.84 0.42
C ARG A 90 -0.03 -0.62 0.78
N SER A 91 -0.99 -1.50 0.50
CA SER A 91 -0.86 -2.94 0.78
C SER A 91 0.27 -3.60 -0.01
N GLY A 92 0.83 -2.90 -1.01
CA GLY A 92 1.89 -3.42 -1.87
C GLY A 92 1.40 -4.61 -2.70
N GLN A 93 2.30 -5.13 -3.53
CA GLN A 93 2.12 -6.47 -4.10
C GLN A 93 2.50 -7.49 -3.02
N PRO A 94 1.68 -8.53 -2.78
CA PRO A 94 2.08 -9.60 -1.87
C PRO A 94 3.42 -10.21 -2.33
N PRO A 95 4.30 -10.60 -1.40
CA PRO A 95 5.58 -11.19 -1.77
C PRO A 95 5.35 -12.49 -2.56
N LYS A 96 6.08 -12.64 -3.68
CA LYS A 96 6.03 -13.86 -4.51
C LYS A 96 6.55 -15.09 -3.76
N VAL A 97 7.45 -14.85 -2.81
CA VAL A 97 8.02 -15.87 -1.93
C VAL A 97 7.36 -15.74 -0.57
N THR A 98 6.49 -16.69 -0.24
CA THR A 98 5.82 -16.72 1.06
C THR A 98 6.74 -17.39 2.10
N PRO A 99 6.58 -17.10 3.40
CA PRO A 99 7.33 -17.79 4.45
C PRO A 99 7.18 -19.32 4.39
N ALA A 100 5.99 -19.80 4.01
CA ALA A 100 5.76 -21.22 3.79
C ALA A 100 6.61 -21.79 2.64
N LEU A 101 6.72 -21.06 1.52
CA LEU A 101 7.57 -21.47 0.41
C LEU A 101 9.07 -21.43 0.79
N GLU A 102 9.50 -20.42 1.56
CA GLU A 102 10.88 -20.36 2.08
C GLU A 102 11.22 -21.56 2.96
N ALA A 103 10.32 -21.92 3.88
CA ALA A 103 10.49 -23.06 4.78
C ALA A 103 10.55 -24.38 4.00
N ARG A 104 9.72 -24.55 2.98
CA ARG A 104 9.74 -25.75 2.12
C ARG A 104 11.04 -25.87 1.33
N ILE A 105 11.50 -24.78 0.70
CA ILE A 105 12.77 -24.76 -0.04
C ILE A 105 13.93 -25.12 0.89
N THR A 106 13.99 -24.52 2.08
CA THR A 106 15.04 -24.78 3.06
C THR A 106 14.99 -26.22 3.58
N SER A 107 13.81 -26.70 3.97
CA SER A 107 13.61 -28.07 4.46
C SER A 107 14.01 -29.11 3.43
N LEU A 108 13.67 -28.88 2.16
CA LEU A 108 14.03 -29.78 1.07
C LEU A 108 15.54 -29.79 0.81
N ALA A 109 16.18 -28.62 0.83
CA ALA A 109 17.63 -28.54 0.67
C ALA A 109 18.40 -29.21 1.83
N CYS A 110 17.78 -29.33 3.00
CA CYS A 110 18.32 -30.03 4.17
C CYS A 110 17.91 -31.51 4.25
N SER A 111 17.05 -32.01 3.35
CA SER A 111 16.62 -33.40 3.37
C SER A 111 17.58 -34.32 2.62
N GLU A 112 17.35 -35.63 2.76
CA GLU A 112 18.10 -36.65 2.02
C GLU A 112 17.97 -36.44 0.50
N LEU A 113 19.06 -36.74 -0.20
CA LEU A 113 19.12 -36.62 -1.65
C LEU A 113 18.30 -37.74 -2.31
N PRO A 114 17.59 -37.46 -3.41
CA PRO A 114 16.95 -38.51 -4.19
C PRO A 114 18.01 -39.46 -4.77
N THR A 115 17.64 -40.73 -4.93
CA THR A 115 18.53 -41.78 -5.44
C THR A 115 19.15 -41.37 -6.78
N GLY A 116 20.48 -41.48 -6.87
CA GLY A 116 21.23 -41.13 -8.08
C GLY A 116 21.69 -39.66 -8.16
N ALA A 117 21.33 -38.81 -7.20
CA ALA A 117 21.84 -37.45 -7.12
C ALA A 117 23.03 -37.35 -6.15
N ALA A 118 24.15 -36.76 -6.60
CA ALA A 118 25.32 -36.51 -5.75
C ALA A 118 25.18 -35.25 -4.87
N ARG A 119 24.32 -34.30 -5.25
CA ARG A 119 24.06 -33.04 -4.53
C ARG A 119 22.76 -32.39 -4.97
N TRP A 120 22.19 -31.54 -4.10
CA TRP A 120 21.07 -30.68 -4.45
C TRP A 120 21.53 -29.62 -5.46
N THR A 121 20.93 -29.62 -6.65
CA THR A 121 21.06 -28.52 -7.62
C THR A 121 19.79 -27.67 -7.62
N LEU A 122 19.88 -26.41 -8.06
CA LEU A 122 18.70 -25.54 -8.14
C LEU A 122 17.62 -26.09 -9.09
N SER A 123 18.01 -26.80 -10.16
CA SER A 123 17.07 -27.48 -11.06
C SER A 123 16.36 -28.61 -10.33
N LEU A 124 17.11 -29.47 -9.64
CA LEU A 124 16.57 -30.62 -8.90
C LEU A 124 15.63 -30.18 -7.78
N LEU A 125 15.97 -29.10 -7.06
CA LEU A 125 15.09 -28.49 -6.06
C LEU A 125 13.78 -28.01 -6.70
N ASN A 126 13.85 -27.30 -7.83
CA ASN A 126 12.65 -26.83 -8.52
C ASN A 126 11.76 -27.97 -9.00
N GLU A 127 12.34 -28.99 -9.64
CA GLU A 127 11.62 -30.17 -10.13
C GLU A 127 10.94 -30.93 -8.99
N THR A 128 11.65 -31.07 -7.86
CA THR A 128 11.10 -31.76 -6.68
C THR A 128 10.00 -30.94 -6.01
N LEU A 129 10.13 -29.61 -5.93
CA LEU A 129 9.08 -28.73 -5.40
C LEU A 129 7.79 -28.81 -6.22
N VAL A 130 7.91 -28.87 -7.56
CA VAL A 130 6.77 -29.04 -8.46
C VAL A 130 6.15 -30.42 -8.30
N SER A 131 6.99 -31.47 -8.21
CA SER A 131 6.53 -32.86 -8.08
C SER A 131 5.77 -33.11 -6.76
N LEU A 132 6.13 -32.40 -5.70
CA LEU A 132 5.50 -32.50 -4.38
C LEU A 132 4.32 -31.53 -4.19
N ASP A 133 3.86 -30.88 -5.27
CA ASP A 133 2.76 -29.89 -5.28
C ASP A 133 2.94 -28.75 -4.26
N TYR A 134 4.20 -28.36 -4.02
CA TYR A 134 4.54 -27.33 -3.04
C TYR A 134 4.41 -25.88 -3.55
N GLY A 135 4.02 -25.72 -4.81
CA GLY A 135 3.75 -24.43 -5.44
C GLY A 135 4.05 -24.44 -6.94
N PRO A 136 3.76 -23.33 -7.66
CA PRO A 136 4.12 -23.19 -9.05
C PRO A 136 5.65 -23.22 -9.21
N ALA A 137 6.12 -23.63 -10.40
CA ALA A 137 7.54 -23.63 -10.73
C ALA A 137 8.19 -22.29 -10.35
N VAL A 138 9.24 -22.38 -9.52
CA VAL A 138 9.93 -21.21 -8.99
C VAL A 138 11.23 -21.02 -9.77
N SER A 139 11.59 -19.77 -10.08
CA SER A 139 12.85 -19.53 -10.78
C SER A 139 14.05 -20.00 -9.94
N LYS A 140 15.10 -20.50 -10.61
CA LYS A 140 16.35 -20.91 -9.94
C LYS A 140 16.94 -19.77 -9.09
N GLU A 141 16.80 -18.53 -9.56
CA GLU A 141 17.27 -17.34 -8.83
C GLU A 141 16.50 -17.14 -7.52
N THR A 142 15.20 -17.39 -7.51
CA THR A 142 14.40 -17.34 -6.29
C THR A 142 14.85 -18.38 -5.27
N ILE A 143 15.06 -19.63 -5.70
CA ILE A 143 15.56 -20.71 -4.85
C ILE A 143 16.93 -20.31 -4.27
N ARG A 144 17.84 -19.80 -5.12
CA ARG A 144 19.16 -19.34 -4.70
C ARG A 144 19.10 -18.22 -3.67
N GLN A 145 18.22 -17.23 -3.84
CA GLN A 145 18.05 -16.12 -2.90
C GLN A 145 17.50 -16.61 -1.55
N VAL A 146 16.55 -17.55 -1.55
CA VAL A 146 16.02 -18.18 -0.34
C VAL A 146 17.13 -18.93 0.40
N LEU A 147 17.89 -19.78 -0.30
CA LEU A 147 18.99 -20.53 0.31
C LEU A 147 20.10 -19.60 0.82
N LYS A 148 20.44 -18.55 0.07
CA LYS A 148 21.41 -17.53 0.50
C LYS A 148 20.98 -16.86 1.80
N LYS A 149 19.69 -16.49 1.91
CA LYS A 149 19.10 -15.91 3.13
C LYS A 149 19.21 -16.89 4.30
N ALA A 150 18.88 -18.16 4.09
CA ALA A 150 18.97 -19.20 5.13
C ALA A 150 20.41 -19.43 5.61
N THR A 151 21.41 -19.38 4.71
CA THR A 151 22.83 -19.53 5.08
C THR A 151 23.46 -18.29 5.71
N SER A 152 22.86 -17.11 5.50
CA SER A 152 23.42 -15.81 5.91
C SER A 152 22.92 -15.33 7.27
N SER A 153 22.18 -16.15 8.02
CA SER A 153 21.85 -15.85 9.41
C SER A 153 22.91 -16.49 10.32
N PRO A 154 23.95 -15.77 10.77
CA PRO A 154 24.62 -16.15 12.01
C PRO A 154 23.59 -15.97 13.13
N GLY A 155 23.57 -16.91 14.09
CA GLY A 155 22.76 -16.76 15.30
C GLY A 155 23.16 -15.54 16.11
#